data_AF-A0A7Y1ZGF6-F1
#
_entry.id   AF-A0A7Y1ZGF6-F1
#
_cell.length_a   1.000
_cell.length_b   1.000
_cell.length_c   1.000
_cell.angle_alpha   90.00
_cell.angle_beta   90.00
_cell.angle_gamma   90.00
#
_symmetry.space_group_name_H-M   'P 1'
#
loop_
_entity.id
_entity.type
_entity.pdbx_description
1 polymer ?
#
loop_
_entity_poly.entity_id
_entity_poly.type
_entity_poly.pdbx_seq_one_letter_code
_entity_poly.pdbx_strand_id
1 'polypeptide(L)'
;VQPAWASDEFATLELRAKQINKVYGLLAETFLERTTDEWLSMLRDLHIPCAPLRTPDELFDDEHLAAVGFFETVDSPNGPVRFPGVPTWFSRTPGHVHGPAPRTGEHTREVLEEIGLQFSDD
;
A
#
# COMPACT_ATOMS: atom_id res chain seq x y z
N VAL A 1 -3.54 2.85 28.18
CA VAL A 1 -4.51 1.85 28.70
C VAL A 1 -3.76 0.77 29.47
N GLN A 2 -4.29 0.35 30.62
CA GLN A 2 -3.80 -0.80 31.39
C GLN A 2 -4.97 -1.77 31.59
N PRO A 3 -5.13 -2.76 30.70
CA PRO A 3 -6.26 -3.68 30.81
C PRO A 3 -6.09 -4.60 32.02
N ALA A 4 -7.20 -5.06 32.61
CA ALA A 4 -7.17 -5.84 33.85
C ALA A 4 -6.39 -7.16 33.75
N TRP A 5 -6.22 -7.70 32.53
CA TRP A 5 -5.46 -8.92 32.28
C TRP A 5 -3.93 -8.69 32.20
N ALA A 6 -3.48 -7.43 32.13
CA ALA A 6 -2.05 -7.10 32.14
C ALA A 6 -1.44 -7.45 33.50
N SER A 7 -0.66 -8.53 33.55
CA SER A 7 -0.13 -9.12 34.78
C SER A 7 1.23 -9.78 34.54
N ASP A 8 1.85 -10.26 35.62
CA ASP A 8 3.15 -10.97 35.57
C ASP A 8 3.13 -12.24 34.71
N GLU A 9 1.94 -12.81 34.45
CA GLU A 9 1.74 -13.92 33.50
C GLU A 9 2.29 -13.56 32.10
N PHE A 10 2.31 -12.27 31.73
CA PHE A 10 2.73 -11.79 30.42
C PHE A 10 3.96 -10.87 30.45
N ALA A 11 4.72 -10.84 31.55
CA ALA A 11 5.80 -9.87 31.75
C ALA A 11 6.92 -9.95 30.71
N THR A 12 7.30 -11.17 30.30
CA THR A 12 8.41 -11.39 29.35
C THR A 12 7.91 -11.82 27.97
N LEU A 13 8.76 -11.62 26.97
CA LEU A 13 8.48 -12.10 25.61
C LEU A 13 8.28 -13.62 25.57
N GLU A 14 9.10 -14.37 26.33
CA GLU A 14 9.01 -15.83 26.41
C GLU A 14 7.66 -16.30 26.96
N LEU A 15 7.18 -15.66 28.04
CA LEU A 15 5.89 -16.00 28.66
C LEU A 15 4.73 -15.72 27.69
N ARG A 16 4.75 -14.56 27.02
CA ARG A 16 3.76 -14.24 25.98
C ARG A 16 3.81 -15.21 24.81
N ALA A 17 5.00 -15.60 24.35
CA ALA A 17 5.17 -16.51 23.22
C ALA A 17 4.55 -17.90 23.50
N LYS A 18 4.72 -18.43 24.71
CA LYS A 18 4.10 -19.71 25.13
C LYS A 18 2.57 -19.68 25.13
N GLN A 19 1.97 -18.50 25.18
CA GLN A 19 0.54 -18.29 25.36
C GLN A 19 -0.04 -17.32 24.31
N ILE A 20 0.59 -17.24 23.14
CA ILE A 20 0.36 -16.14 22.19
C ILE A 20 -1.11 -16.04 21.73
N ASN A 21 -1.80 -17.17 21.59
CA ASN A 21 -3.22 -17.20 21.25
C ASN A 21 -4.10 -16.56 22.34
N LYS A 22 -3.77 -16.79 23.62
CA LYS A 22 -4.48 -16.16 24.75
C LYS A 22 -4.25 -14.65 24.73
N VAL A 23 -3.01 -14.22 24.52
CA VAL A 23 -2.65 -12.78 24.44
C VAL A 23 -3.39 -12.11 23.28
N TYR A 24 -3.41 -12.70 22.09
CA TYR A 24 -4.14 -12.13 20.95
C TYR A 24 -5.65 -12.12 21.15
N GLY A 25 -6.23 -13.13 21.80
CA GLY A 25 -7.65 -13.13 22.15
C GLY A 25 -8.02 -11.97 23.08
N LEU A 26 -7.24 -11.78 24.15
CA LEU A 26 -7.43 -10.66 25.10
C LEU A 26 -7.25 -9.29 24.43
N LEU A 27 -6.26 -9.16 23.53
CA LEU A 27 -6.08 -7.94 22.74
C LEU A 27 -7.27 -7.70 21.82
N ALA A 28 -7.77 -8.72 21.13
CA ALA A 28 -8.93 -8.59 20.24
C ALA A 28 -10.17 -8.11 21.00
N GLU A 29 -10.44 -8.65 22.18
CA GLU A 29 -11.50 -8.17 23.07
C GLU A 29 -11.26 -6.71 23.50
N THR A 30 -10.03 -6.38 23.91
CA THR A 30 -9.68 -5.02 24.37
C THR A 30 -9.85 -3.99 23.25
N PHE A 31 -9.44 -4.31 22.02
CA PHE A 31 -9.53 -3.38 20.89
C PHE A 31 -10.97 -3.03 20.49
N LEU A 32 -11.98 -3.82 20.89
CA LEU A 32 -13.40 -3.50 20.69
C LEU A 32 -13.91 -2.37 21.57
N GLU A 33 -13.19 -2.00 22.64
CA GLU A 33 -13.64 -0.99 23.60
C GLU A 33 -13.62 0.45 23.08
N ARG A 34 -12.89 0.72 21.99
CA ARG A 34 -12.70 2.07 21.42
C ARG A 34 -12.65 1.99 19.90
N THR A 35 -12.86 3.13 19.25
CA THR A 35 -12.70 3.25 17.80
C THR A 35 -11.23 3.14 17.40
N THR A 36 -10.98 2.81 16.12
CA THR A 36 -9.62 2.76 15.56
C THR A 36 -8.87 4.07 15.76
N ASP A 37 -9.53 5.21 15.56
CA ASP A 37 -8.89 6.54 15.68
C ASP A 37 -8.46 6.86 17.12
N GLU A 38 -9.30 6.52 18.10
CA GLU A 38 -8.96 6.66 19.52
C GLU A 38 -7.76 5.80 19.89
N TRP A 39 -7.70 4.55 19.37
CA TRP A 39 -6.55 3.68 19.57
C TRP A 39 -5.28 4.21 18.91
N LEU A 40 -5.36 4.64 17.65
CA LEU A 40 -4.20 5.17 16.92
C LEU A 40 -3.62 6.41 17.60
N SER A 41 -4.47 7.32 18.08
CA SER A 41 -4.04 8.50 18.84
C SER A 41 -3.31 8.09 20.13
N MET A 42 -3.94 7.23 20.94
CA MET A 42 -3.37 6.80 22.22
C MET A 42 -2.07 5.99 22.06
N LEU A 43 -2.04 5.05 21.13
CA LEU A 43 -0.87 4.19 20.91
C LEU A 43 0.31 5.01 20.38
N ARG A 44 0.06 6.05 19.57
CA ARG A 44 1.07 7.00 19.12
C ARG A 44 1.70 7.76 20.28
N ASP A 45 0.89 8.25 21.23
CA ASP A 45 1.39 8.93 22.44
C ASP A 45 2.24 8.01 23.32
N LEU A 46 1.99 6.70 23.26
CA LEU A 46 2.77 5.67 23.97
C LEU A 46 3.97 5.17 23.14
N HIS A 47 4.24 5.73 21.97
CA HIS A 47 5.27 5.28 21.03
C HIS A 47 5.15 3.81 20.62
N ILE A 48 3.93 3.28 20.57
CA ILE A 48 3.65 1.92 20.10
C ILE A 48 3.41 1.97 18.59
N PRO A 49 4.18 1.25 17.77
CA PRO A 49 3.96 1.20 16.33
C PRO A 49 2.62 0.57 15.99
N CYS A 50 1.75 1.32 15.33
CA CYS A 50 0.44 0.86 14.86
C CYS A 50 0.01 1.65 13.62
N ALA A 51 -0.82 1.03 12.78
CA ALA A 51 -1.43 1.65 11.62
C ALA A 51 -2.87 1.12 11.47
N PRO A 52 -3.79 1.91 10.89
CA PRO A 52 -5.12 1.39 10.55
C PRO A 52 -5.00 0.34 9.44
N LEU A 53 -5.93 -0.60 9.42
CA LEU A 53 -6.18 -1.40 8.24
C LEU A 53 -6.97 -0.54 7.25
N ARG A 54 -6.48 -0.42 6.02
CA ARG A 54 -7.14 0.30 4.93
C ARG A 54 -7.64 -0.68 3.87
N THR A 55 -8.79 -0.38 3.31
CA THR A 55 -9.33 -1.03 2.11
C THR A 55 -8.61 -0.50 0.86
N PRO A 56 -8.67 -1.23 -0.27
CA PRO A 56 -8.07 -0.75 -1.52
C PRO A 56 -8.59 0.61 -1.99
N ASP A 57 -9.86 0.91 -1.78
CA ASP A 57 -10.46 2.19 -2.21
C ASP A 57 -9.95 3.37 -1.38
N GLU A 58 -9.71 3.16 -0.07
CA GLU A 58 -9.16 4.18 0.82
C GLU A 58 -7.70 4.54 0.51
N LEU A 59 -6.99 3.73 -0.29
CA LEU A 59 -5.62 4.05 -0.69
C LEU A 59 -5.55 5.33 -1.54
N PHE A 60 -6.60 5.62 -2.32
CA PHE A 60 -6.62 6.79 -3.18
C PHE A 60 -6.73 8.11 -2.43
N ASP A 61 -7.23 8.06 -1.18
CA ASP A 61 -7.39 9.21 -0.30
C ASP A 61 -6.34 9.21 0.84
N ASP A 62 -5.35 8.32 0.79
CA ASP A 62 -4.31 8.24 1.81
C ASP A 62 -3.35 9.43 1.76
N GLU A 63 -3.22 10.14 2.88
CA GLU A 63 -2.39 11.35 2.99
C GLU A 63 -0.92 11.09 2.65
N HIS A 64 -0.37 9.95 3.07
CA HIS A 64 1.02 9.62 2.77
C HIS A 64 1.21 9.32 1.28
N LEU A 65 0.33 8.49 0.70
CA LEU A 65 0.39 8.17 -0.73
C LEU A 65 0.22 9.41 -1.62
N ALA A 66 -0.64 10.35 -1.22
CA ALA A 66 -0.77 11.65 -1.88
C ALA A 66 0.52 12.49 -1.73
N ALA A 67 1.07 12.59 -0.52
CA ALA A 67 2.26 13.39 -0.24
C ALA A 67 3.51 12.92 -0.99
N VAL A 68 3.64 11.62 -1.26
CA VAL A 68 4.77 11.05 -2.01
C VAL A 68 4.49 10.93 -3.52
N GLY A 69 3.31 11.36 -3.98
CA GLY A 69 2.92 11.26 -5.39
C GLY A 69 2.84 9.81 -5.87
N PHE A 70 2.36 8.89 -5.03
CA PHE A 70 2.42 7.44 -5.30
C PHE A 70 1.58 7.03 -6.50
N PHE A 71 0.39 7.61 -6.69
CA PHE A 71 -0.47 7.27 -7.82
C PHE A 71 -0.25 8.24 -8.98
N GLU A 72 0.03 7.70 -10.15
CA GLU A 72 0.17 8.45 -11.40
C GLU A 72 -1.09 8.25 -12.25
N THR A 73 -1.63 9.35 -12.79
CA THR A 73 -2.77 9.30 -13.72
C THR A 73 -2.25 9.42 -15.14
N VAL A 74 -2.61 8.46 -15.99
CA VAL A 74 -2.28 8.49 -17.42
C VAL A 74 -3.55 8.55 -18.26
N ASP A 75 -3.50 9.28 -19.36
CA ASP A 75 -4.58 9.31 -20.32
C ASP A 75 -4.64 7.99 -21.10
N SER A 76 -5.84 7.45 -21.31
CA SER A 76 -6.07 6.29 -22.15
C SER A 76 -7.22 6.54 -23.13
N PRO A 77 -7.36 5.74 -24.20
CA PRO A 77 -8.49 5.84 -25.13
C PRO A 77 -9.87 5.71 -24.46
N ASN A 78 -9.93 5.11 -23.26
CA ASN A 78 -11.17 4.93 -22.49
C ASN A 78 -11.33 5.95 -21.35
N GLY A 79 -10.49 6.98 -21.31
CA GLY A 79 -10.43 7.98 -20.24
C GLY A 79 -9.21 7.82 -19.32
N PRO A 80 -9.04 8.72 -18.33
CA PRO A 80 -7.90 8.70 -17.43
C PRO A 80 -7.91 7.46 -16.53
N VAL A 81 -6.74 6.84 -16.33
CA VAL A 81 -6.56 5.67 -15.48
C VAL A 81 -5.46 5.96 -14.45
N ARG A 82 -5.71 5.59 -13.19
CA ARG A 82 -4.73 5.70 -12.11
C ARG A 82 -3.94 4.39 -11.98
N PHE A 83 -2.62 4.52 -11.95
CA PHE A 83 -1.68 3.42 -11.72
C PHE A 83 -0.90 3.66 -10.43
N PRO A 84 -0.57 2.59 -9.67
CA PRO A 84 0.54 2.67 -8.73
C PRO A 84 1.79 3.09 -9.51
N GLY A 85 2.44 4.15 -9.05
CA GLY A 85 3.70 4.63 -9.61
C GLY A 85 4.86 3.70 -9.28
N VAL A 86 6.06 4.12 -9.68
CA VAL A 86 7.28 3.35 -9.37
C VAL A 86 7.55 3.43 -7.87
N PRO A 87 7.69 2.30 -7.14
CA PRO A 87 7.79 2.30 -5.67
C PRO A 87 9.17 2.75 -5.16
N THR A 88 9.99 3.35 -6.02
CA THR A 88 11.36 3.78 -5.73
C THR A 88 11.64 5.15 -6.36
N TRP A 89 12.31 6.01 -5.59
CA TRP A 89 12.67 7.36 -6.01
C TRP A 89 14.18 7.47 -6.21
N PHE A 90 14.60 7.69 -7.45
CA PHE A 90 16.00 7.92 -7.79
C PHE A 90 16.19 9.38 -8.19
N SER A 91 17.14 10.07 -7.55
CA SER A 91 17.39 11.50 -7.79
C SER A 91 17.89 11.82 -9.21
N ARG A 92 18.53 10.85 -9.89
CA ARG A 92 19.07 11.02 -11.26
C ARG A 92 18.17 10.44 -12.35
N THR A 93 17.38 9.43 -12.03
CA THR A 93 16.57 8.65 -12.98
C THR A 93 15.21 8.34 -12.36
N PRO A 94 14.41 9.37 -12.04
CA PRO A 94 13.10 9.15 -11.45
C PRO A 94 12.25 8.27 -12.37
N GLY A 95 11.63 7.24 -11.79
CA GLY A 95 10.74 6.33 -12.50
C GLY A 95 9.34 6.94 -12.61
N HIS A 96 8.68 6.68 -13.73
CA HIS A 96 7.33 7.16 -14.02
C HIS A 96 6.52 6.10 -14.77
N VAL A 97 5.19 6.20 -14.69
CA VAL A 97 4.30 5.41 -15.54
C VAL A 97 4.32 6.00 -16.95
N HIS A 98 4.75 5.20 -17.92
CA HIS A 98 4.99 5.68 -19.30
C HIS A 98 3.73 5.87 -20.14
N GLY A 99 2.57 5.46 -19.62
CA GLY A 99 1.30 5.51 -20.33
C GLY A 99 0.48 4.24 -20.12
N PRO A 100 -0.70 4.15 -20.77
CA PRO A 100 -1.49 2.93 -20.77
C PRO A 100 -0.75 1.81 -21.51
N ALA A 101 -1.17 0.57 -21.26
CA ALA A 101 -0.69 -0.56 -22.06
C ALA A 101 -1.01 -0.32 -23.56
N PRO A 102 -0.08 -0.65 -24.47
CA PRO A 102 -0.31 -0.49 -25.89
C PRO A 102 -1.44 -1.41 -26.37
N ARG A 103 -2.15 -0.98 -27.41
CA ARG A 103 -3.11 -1.82 -28.12
C ARG A 103 -2.36 -2.95 -28.83
N THR A 104 -3.07 -4.06 -29.07
CA THR A 104 -2.56 -5.15 -29.88
C THR A 104 -2.11 -4.62 -31.25
N GLY A 105 -0.81 -4.78 -31.54
CA GLY A 105 -0.20 -4.36 -32.81
C GLY A 105 0.11 -2.86 -32.94
N GLU A 106 -0.03 -2.06 -31.87
CA GLU A 106 0.19 -0.61 -31.92
C GLU A 106 1.58 -0.22 -32.44
N HIS A 107 2.62 -0.96 -32.02
CA HIS A 107 4.00 -0.69 -32.42
C HIS A 107 4.49 -1.59 -33.57
N THR A 108 3.62 -2.38 -34.22
CA THR A 108 4.07 -3.34 -35.26
C THR A 108 4.80 -2.64 -36.40
N ARG A 109 4.24 -1.55 -36.93
CA ARG A 109 4.85 -0.79 -38.03
C ARG A 109 6.18 -0.17 -37.62
N GLU A 110 6.21 0.49 -36.46
CA GLU A 110 7.40 1.13 -35.90
C GLU A 110 8.55 0.14 -35.76
N VAL A 111 8.31 -1.01 -35.12
CA VAL A 111 9.35 -2.02 -34.89
C VAL A 111 9.83 -2.68 -36.20
N LEU A 112 8.95 -2.87 -37.18
CA LEU A 112 9.37 -3.40 -38.50
C LEU A 112 10.28 -2.41 -39.23
N GLU A 113 9.97 -1.12 -39.17
CA GLU A 113 10.80 -0.06 -39.76
C GLU A 113 12.17 0.03 -39.07
N GLU A 114 12.23 -0.12 -37.74
CA GLU A 114 13.50 -0.14 -36.98
C GLU A 114 14.47 -1.25 -37.44
N ILE A 115 13.92 -2.38 -37.89
CA ILE A 115 14.72 -3.52 -38.39
C ILE A 115 14.84 -3.57 -39.91
N GLY A 116 14.41 -2.53 -40.62
CA GLY A 116 14.53 -2.40 -42.07
C GLY A 116 13.54 -3.25 -42.88
N LEU A 117 12.45 -3.71 -42.25
CA LEU A 117 11.36 -4.40 -42.92
C LEU A 117 10.23 -3.42 -43.24
N GLN A 118 9.55 -3.64 -44.38
CA GLN A 118 8.37 -2.87 -44.74
C GLN A 118 7.11 -3.58 -44.24
N PHE A 119 6.19 -2.82 -43.68
CA PHE A 119 4.84 -3.30 -43.39
C PHE A 119 4.10 -3.50 -44.72
N SER A 120 3.68 -4.75 -45.02
CA SER A 120 2.78 -5.04 -46.14
C SER A 120 1.35 -5.17 -45.59
N ASP A 121 0.41 -4.43 -46.18
CA ASP A 121 -1.02 -4.42 -45.82
C ASP A 121 -1.83 -5.54 -46.53
N ASP A 122 -1.16 -6.56 -47.10
CA ASP A 122 -1.81 -7.66 -47.85
C ASP A 122 -2.70 -8.57 -46.98
#